data_AF-A0A926YUZ5-F1
#
_entry.id   AF-A0A926YUZ5-F1
#
_cell.length_a   1.000
_cell.length_b   1.000
_cell.length_c   1.000
_cell.angle_alpha   90.00
_cell.angle_beta   90.00
_cell.angle_gamma   90.00
#
_symmetry.space_group_name_H-M   'P 1'
#
loop_
_entity.id
_entity.type
_entity.pdbx_description
1 polymer ?
#
loop_
_entity_poly.entity_id
_entity_poly.type
_entity_poly.pdbx_seq_one_letter_code
_entity_poly.pdbx_strand_id
1 'polypeptide(L)' 'MASSTYADFIQPWCVIRVHQGQASVIARFRSRNDADGHVHILNRHLPGTYQVQYQPSSLPSCL' A
#
# COMPACT_ATOMS: atom_id res chain seq x y z
N MET A 1 4.16 -17.37 -12.30
CA MET A 1 5.09 -16.33 -12.81
C MET A 1 4.36 -15.00 -12.77
N ALA A 2 4.54 -14.19 -11.72
CA ALA A 2 3.93 -12.86 -11.69
C ALA A 2 4.76 -11.95 -12.61
N SER A 3 4.27 -11.72 -13.83
CA SER A 3 4.84 -10.72 -14.74
C SER A 3 4.62 -9.35 -14.10
N SER A 4 5.67 -8.82 -13.48
CA SER A 4 5.65 -7.48 -12.88
C SER A 4 5.50 -6.50 -14.03
N THR A 5 4.27 -6.01 -14.25
CA THR A 5 4.00 -5.05 -15.32
C THR A 5 4.59 -3.71 -14.91
N TYR A 6 5.11 -2.91 -15.85
CA TYR A 6 5.72 -1.59 -15.57
C TYR A 6 4.89 -0.72 -14.60
N ALA A 7 3.56 -0.82 -14.65
CA ALA A 7 2.62 -0.15 -13.74
C ALA A 7 2.87 -0.45 -12.24
N ASP A 8 3.31 -1.65 -11.90
CA ASP A 8 3.62 -2.06 -10.53
C ASP A 8 4.82 -1.30 -9.94
N PHE A 9 5.76 -0.83 -10.76
CA PHE A 9 6.89 -0.02 -10.30
C PHE A 9 6.53 1.44 -10.02
N ILE A 10 5.40 1.90 -10.57
CA ILE A 10 5.01 3.31 -10.51
C ILE A 10 4.30 3.64 -9.18
N GLN A 11 3.75 2.63 -8.48
CA GLN A 11 2.98 2.82 -7.23
C GLN A 11 3.57 2.02 -6.06
N PRO A 12 4.75 2.42 -5.55
CA PRO A 12 5.45 1.68 -4.50
C PRO A 12 4.83 1.90 -3.09
N TRP A 13 3.97 2.90 -2.93
CA TRP A 13 3.30 3.17 -1.67
C TRP A 13 1.95 2.47 -1.68
N CYS A 14 1.64 1.70 -0.64
CA CYS A 14 0.35 1.06 -0.48
C CYS A 14 -0.27 1.42 0.86
N VAL A 15 -1.58 1.57 0.89
CA VAL A 15 -2.33 1.74 2.12
C VAL A 15 -2.88 0.38 2.49
N ILE A 16 -2.51 -0.07 3.69
CA ILE A 16 -3.02 -1.29 4.28
C ILE A 16 -4.08 -0.98 5.32
N ARG A 17 -5.10 -1.82 5.37
CA ARG A 17 -6.06 -1.89 6.46
C ARG A 17 -5.75 -3.13 7.29
N VAL A 18 -5.55 -2.95 8.58
CA VAL A 18 -5.44 -4.07 9.53
C VAL A 18 -6.80 -4.29 10.15
N HIS A 19 -7.36 -5.48 9.94
CA HIS A 19 -8.63 -5.91 10.54
C HIS A 19 -8.47 -7.32 11.09
N GLN A 20 -8.75 -7.51 12.38
CA GLN A 20 -8.66 -8.82 13.05
C GLN A 20 -7.30 -9.52 12.86
N GLY A 21 -6.20 -8.75 12.85
CA GLY A 21 -4.84 -9.28 12.67
C GLY A 21 -4.47 -9.61 11.22
N GLN A 22 -5.36 -9.38 10.24
CA GLN A 22 -5.07 -9.50 8.82
C GLN A 22 -4.81 -8.13 8.21
N ALA A 23 -3.69 -7.98 7.52
CA ALA A 23 -3.37 -6.79 6.73
C ALA A 23 -3.83 -7.00 5.29
N SER A 24 -4.60 -6.06 4.76
CA SER A 24 -5.06 -6.07 3.37
C SER A 24 -4.76 -4.74 2.69
N VAL A 25 -4.16 -4.81 1.50
CA VAL A 25 -3.92 -3.61 0.67
C VAL A 25 -5.25 -3.13 0.12
N ILE A 26 -5.62 -1.90 0.43
CA ILE A 26 -6.87 -1.28 -0.04
C ILE A 26 -6.64 -0.30 -1.18
N ALA A 27 -5.45 0.29 -1.30
CA ALA A 27 -5.09 1.23 -2.36
C ALA A 27 -3.56 1.32 -2.55
N ARG A 28 -3.13 1.69 -3.76
CA ARG A 28 -1.72 1.95 -4.10
C ARG A 28 -1.56 3.36 -4.68
N PHE A 29 -0.45 4.00 -4.34
CA PHE A 29 -0.13 5.38 -4.63
C PHE A 29 1.30 5.52 -5.16
N ARG A 30 1.51 6.52 -6.01
CA ARG A 30 2.84 6.84 -6.55
C ARG A 30 3.71 7.58 -5.53
N SER A 31 3.08 8.42 -4.71
CA SER A 31 3.73 9.24 -3.70
C SER A 31 3.26 8.85 -2.29
N ARG A 32 4.18 8.99 -1.33
CA ARG A 32 3.86 8.80 0.10
C ARG A 32 2.84 9.82 0.58
N ASN A 33 2.89 11.04 0.05
CA ASN A 33 2.05 12.14 0.51
C ASN A 33 0.56 11.88 0.24
N ASP A 34 0.24 11.37 -0.97
CA ASP A 34 -1.13 10.96 -1.31
C ASP A 34 -1.60 9.79 -0.44
N ALA A 35 -0.73 8.82 -0.18
CA ALA A 35 -1.05 7.68 0.68
C ALA A 35 -1.34 8.12 2.12
N ASP A 36 -0.55 9.05 2.67
CA ASP A 36 -0.70 9.57 4.02
C ASP A 36 -1.99 10.40 4.16
N GLY A 37 -2.28 11.28 3.20
CA GLY A 37 -3.54 12.02 3.14
C GLY A 37 -4.75 11.09 3.09
N HIS A 38 -4.66 9.99 2.34
CA HIS A 38 -5.71 8.97 2.28
C HIS A 38 -5.89 8.27 3.63
N VAL A 39 -4.81 7.86 4.30
CA VAL A 39 -4.83 7.26 5.64
C VAL A 39 -5.39 8.21 6.69
N HIS A 40 -5.07 9.50 6.62
CA HIS A 40 -5.60 10.52 7.53
C HIS A 40 -7.13 10.60 7.45
N ILE A 41 -7.67 10.61 6.22
CA ILE A 41 -9.11 10.62 5.97
C ILE A 41 -9.74 9.31 6.47
N LEU A 42 -9.16 8.16 6.14
CA LEU A 42 -9.69 6.85 6.53
C LEU A 42 -9.75 6.68 8.05
N ASN A 43 -8.67 7.03 8.77
CA ASN A 43 -8.65 6.96 10.24
C ASN A 43 -9.67 7.90 10.90
N ARG A 44 -10.06 8.99 10.24
CA ARG A 44 -11.06 9.93 10.76
C ARG A 44 -12.49 9.44 10.54
N HIS A 45 -12.76 8.79 9.41
CA HIS A 45 -14.13 8.49 8.98
C HIS A 45 -14.55 7.03 9.15
N LEU A 46 -13.60 6.10 9.25
CA LEU A 46 -13.90 4.67 9.28
C LEU A 46 -13.22 3.99 10.47
N PRO A 47 -13.91 3.02 11.11
CA PRO A 47 -13.28 2.18 12.11
C PRO A 47 -12.27 1.23 11.46
N GLY A 48 -11.05 1.26 11.97
CA GLY A 48 -9.96 0.38 11.56
C GLY A 48 -8.60 1.02 11.79
N THR A 49 -7.56 0.20 11.67
CA THR A 49 -6.17 0.67 11.69
C THR A 49 -5.68 0.75 10.25
N TYR A 50 -5.44 1.96 9.77
CA TYR A 50 -4.93 2.22 8.42
C TYR A 50 -3.48 2.68 8.51
N GLN A 51 -2.62 2.10 7.67
CA GLN A 51 -1.19 2.43 7.67
C GLN A 51 -0.66 2.50 6.24
N VAL A 52 0.30 3.39 6.02
CA VAL A 52 1.06 3.46 4.77
C VAL A 52 2.24 2.49 4.87
N GLN A 53 2.33 1.58 3.90
CA GLN A 53 3.43 0.63 3.76
C GLN A 53 4.13 0.84 2.42
N TYR A 54 5.46 0.87 2.44
CA TYR A 54 6.25 0.82 1.21
C TYR A 54 6.34 -0.64 0.77
N GLN A 55 5.79 -0.96 -0.40
CA GLN A 55 5.85 -2.29 -0.99
C GLN A 55 6.37 -2.15 -2.43
N PRO A 56 7.71 -2.23 -2.62
CA PRO A 56 8.28 -2.23 -3.95
C PRO A 56 7.91 -3.55 -4.63
N SER A 57 7.41 -3.46 -5.85
CA SER A 57 6.86 -4.62 -6.58
C SER A 57 7.89 -5.61 -7.08
N SER A 58 9.15 -5.45 -6.69
CA SER A 58 10.21 -6.41 -6.95
C SER A 58 11.05 -6.58 -5.69
N LEU A 59 10.88 -7.70 -5.00
CA LEU A 59 12.06 -8.38 -4.50
C LEU A 59 12.91 -8.69 -5.74
N PRO A 60 14.17 -8.24 -5.83
CA PRO A 60 15.02 -8.73 -6.90
C PRO A 60 15.05 -10.25 -6.78
N SER A 61 14.59 -10.96 -7.81
CA SER A 61 14.87 -12.37 -7.97
C SER A 61 16.36 -12.52 -8.30
N CYS A 62 17.23 -12.15 -7.36
CA CYS A 62 18.68 -12.22 -7.46
C CYS A 62 19.27 -12.51 -6.06
N LEU A 63 19.26 -13.80 -5.69
CA LEU A 63 20.36 -14.63 -5.16
C LEU A 63 19.83 -15.68 -4.17
#